data_AF-A0A914SAX4-F1
#
_entry.id   AF-A0A914SAX4-F1
#
_cell.length_a   1.000
_cell.length_b   1.000
_cell.length_c   1.000
_cell.angle_alpha   90.00
_cell.angle_beta   90.00
_cell.angle_gamma   90.00
#
_symmetry.space_group_name_H-M   'P 1'
#
loop_
_entity.id
_entity.type
_entity.pdbx_description
1 polymer ?
#
loop_
_entity_poly.entity_id
_entity_poly.type
_entity_poly.pdbx_seq_one_letter_code
_entity_poly.pdbx_strand_id
1 'polypeptide(L)'
;MTSMIYGQDTFQCDSLNDTCLGYTAFDIINQYIIISFRGNNQFWQFIDEGLEYDDFVPLLDGKVAEYFYNSFSDIWNHGMKDDFYTLKNKYPGFSVFITGHSLGVL
;
A
#
# COMPACT_ATOMS: atom_id res chain seq x y z
N MET A 1 -7.34 -5.76 21.01
CA MET A 1 -6.77 -5.34 19.71
C MET A 1 -5.95 -4.10 20.02
N THR A 2 -4.62 -4.24 20.17
CA THR A 2 -3.74 -3.14 20.61
C THR A 2 -2.73 -2.84 19.52
N SER A 3 -3.26 -2.59 18.32
CA SER A 3 -2.48 -2.14 17.17
C SER A 3 -2.26 -0.63 17.29
N MET A 4 -1.02 -0.17 17.12
CA MET A 4 -0.68 1.25 17.15
C MET A 4 -0.24 1.70 15.75
N ILE A 5 -0.82 2.79 15.25
CA ILE A 5 -0.38 3.43 14.01
C ILE A 5 0.97 4.09 14.27
N TYR A 6 1.95 3.77 13.44
CA TYR A 6 3.27 4.37 13.46
C TYR A 6 3.31 5.59 12.52
N GLY A 7 2.81 5.41 11.31
CA GLY A 7 2.77 6.46 10.30
C GLY A 7 1.64 6.25 9.31
N GLN A 8 1.27 7.36 8.66
CA GLN A 8 0.28 7.41 7.59
C GLN A 8 0.85 8.25 6.46
N ASP A 9 0.98 7.62 5.29
CA ASP A 9 1.40 8.27 4.06
C ASP A 9 0.18 8.54 3.20
N THR A 10 0.02 9.80 2.82
CA THR A 10 -1.13 10.29 2.06
C THR A 10 -0.62 10.86 0.75
N PHE A 11 -1.00 10.26 -0.37
CA PHE A 11 -0.49 10.63 -1.68
C PHE A 11 -1.62 10.90 -2.66
N GLN A 12 -1.43 11.88 -3.54
CA GLN A 12 -2.36 12.21 -4.63
C GLN A 12 -2.09 11.26 -5.79
N CYS A 13 -2.93 10.25 -5.96
CA CYS A 13 -2.75 9.22 -6.97
C CYS A 13 -3.32 9.59 -8.34
N ASP A 14 -4.12 10.65 -8.44
CA ASP A 14 -4.63 11.14 -9.71
C ASP A 14 -4.88 12.66 -9.70
N SER A 15 -4.93 13.24 -10.90
CA SER A 15 -5.08 14.66 -11.24
C SER A 15 -6.41 15.28 -10.80
N LEU A 16 -7.33 14.47 -10.23
CA LEU A 16 -8.69 14.85 -9.83
C LEU A 16 -8.89 14.86 -8.29
N ASN A 17 -7.82 15.10 -7.52
CA ASN A 17 -7.81 15.17 -6.04
C ASN A 17 -8.03 13.83 -5.31
N ASP A 18 -7.83 12.70 -5.99
CA ASP A 18 -8.00 11.41 -5.36
C ASP A 18 -6.76 10.97 -4.58
N THR A 19 -7.01 10.56 -3.34
CA THR A 19 -5.96 10.31 -2.37
C THR A 19 -5.81 8.82 -2.09
N CYS A 20 -4.65 8.24 -2.36
CA CYS A 20 -4.30 6.94 -1.81
C CYS A 20 -3.71 7.09 -0.42
N LEU A 21 -3.98 6.10 0.42
CA LEU A 21 -3.50 6.07 1.80
C LEU A 21 -2.73 4.79 2.05
N GLY A 22 -1.54 4.96 2.60
CA GLY A 22 -0.75 3.90 3.18
C GLY A 22 -0.68 4.07 4.70
N TYR A 23 -0.80 2.96 5.43
CA TYR A 23 -0.62 2.93 6.88
C TYR A 23 0.46 1.93 7.27
N THR A 24 1.38 2.40 8.11
CA THR A 24 2.32 1.53 8.81
C THR A 24 1.92 1.48 10.28
N ALA A 25 1.76 0.28 10.82
CA ALA A 25 1.38 0.05 12.19
C ALA A 25 2.15 -1.13 12.80
N PHE A 26 2.04 -1.33 14.10
CA PHE A 26 2.59 -2.50 14.78
C PHE A 26 1.66 -2.98 15.90
N ASP A 27 1.69 -4.28 16.14
CA ASP A 27 1.00 -4.96 17.25
C ASP A 27 2.03 -5.74 18.05
N ILE A 28 2.27 -5.28 19.29
CA ILE A 28 3.26 -5.90 20.18
C ILE A 28 2.80 -7.27 20.68
N ILE A 29 1.49 -7.44 20.92
CA ILE A 29 0.94 -8.66 21.52
C ILE A 29 1.05 -9.80 20.52
N ASN A 30 0.68 -9.53 19.28
CA ASN A 30 0.71 -10.52 18.21
C ASN A 30 2.05 -10.54 17.44
N GLN A 31 2.98 -9.66 17.79
CA GLN A 31 4.30 -9.52 17.18
C GLN A 31 4.22 -9.29 15.66
N TYR A 32 3.38 -8.33 15.26
CA TYR A 32 3.20 -7.94 13.85
C TYR A 32 3.68 -6.53 13.57
N ILE A 33 4.32 -6.35 12.41
CA ILE A 33 4.39 -5.08 11.70
C ILE A 33 3.31 -5.15 10.61
N ILE A 34 2.40 -4.18 10.62
CA ILE A 34 1.23 -4.16 9.76
C ILE A 34 1.43 -3.09 8.69
N ILE A 35 1.31 -3.49 7.42
CA ILE A 35 1.27 -2.59 6.28
C ILE A 35 -0.13 -2.68 5.69
N SER A 36 -0.80 -1.54 5.55
CA SER A 36 -2.15 -1.47 5.02
C SER A 36 -2.25 -0.44 3.91
N PHE A 37 -2.79 -0.86 2.76
CA PHE A 37 -3.08 0.03 1.64
C PHE A 37 -4.59 0.26 1.51
N ARG A 38 -4.97 1.49 1.22
CA ARG A 38 -6.34 1.86 0.84
C ARG A 38 -6.32 2.51 -0.53
N GLY A 39 -7.02 1.88 -1.47
CA GLY A 39 -7.27 2.44 -2.79
C GLY A 39 -8.26 3.61 -2.79
N ASN A 40 -8.44 4.19 -3.97
CA ASN A 40 -9.33 5.32 -4.22
C ASN A 40 -10.83 4.92 -4.25
N ASN A 41 -11.71 5.88 -3.93
CA ASN A 41 -13.17 5.74 -4.01
C ASN A 41 -13.72 5.92 -5.45
N GLN A 42 -13.03 6.63 -6.36
CA GLN A 42 -13.49 6.82 -7.75
C GLN A 42 -13.17 5.64 -8.69
N PHE A 43 -12.45 4.63 -8.21
CA PHE A 43 -12.12 3.44 -9.00
C PHE A 43 -13.35 2.61 -9.45
N TRP A 44 -14.50 2.78 -8.79
CA TRP A 44 -15.74 2.19 -9.29
C TRP A 44 -16.12 2.70 -10.69
N GLN A 45 -15.73 3.93 -11.07
CA GLN A 45 -15.92 4.45 -12.42
C GLN A 45 -14.97 3.79 -13.44
N PHE A 46 -13.73 3.49 -13.04
CA PHE A 46 -12.73 2.82 -13.89
C PHE A 46 -12.97 1.30 -14.06
N ILE A 47 -13.55 0.61 -13.07
CA ILE A 47 -14.02 -0.78 -13.26
C ILE A 47 -15.20 -0.83 -14.24
N ASP A 48 -16.14 0.12 -14.11
CA ASP A 48 -17.39 0.13 -14.89
C ASP A 48 -17.18 0.53 -16.36
N GLU A 49 -16.18 1.37 -16.66
CA GLU A 49 -15.77 1.72 -18.05
C GLU A 49 -14.83 0.71 -18.72
N GLY A 50 -14.46 -0.38 -18.04
CA GLY A 50 -13.65 -1.45 -18.63
C GLY A 50 -12.17 -1.17 -18.51
N LEU A 51 -11.53 -1.89 -17.58
CA LEU A 51 -10.11 -1.81 -17.30
C LEU A 51 -9.28 -2.22 -18.53
N GLU A 52 -8.79 -1.25 -19.31
CA GLU A 52 -7.63 -1.47 -20.17
C GLU A 52 -6.39 -1.50 -19.27
N TYR A 53 -6.12 -2.67 -18.68
CA TYR A 53 -4.81 -3.01 -18.13
C TYR A 53 -3.81 -3.31 -19.25
N ASP A 54 -3.79 -2.52 -20.32
CA ASP A 54 -3.00 -2.89 -21.50
C ASP A 54 -1.50 -2.65 -21.28
N ASP A 55 -1.16 -1.84 -20.28
CA ASP A 55 0.21 -1.57 -19.87
C ASP A 55 0.62 -2.37 -18.64
N PHE A 56 1.61 -3.24 -18.86
CA PHE A 56 2.22 -4.09 -17.85
C PHE A 56 3.72 -3.82 -17.77
N VAL A 57 4.22 -3.63 -16.55
CA VAL A 57 5.65 -3.51 -16.28
C VAL A 57 6.22 -4.84 -15.76
N PRO A 58 7.46 -5.22 -16.13
CA PRO A 58 8.12 -6.40 -15.57
C PRO A 58 8.31 -6.25 -14.06
N LEU A 59 7.97 -7.30 -13.31
CA LEU A 59 8.22 -7.38 -11.88
C LEU A 59 8.68 -8.80 -11.52
N LEU A 60 9.95 -8.92 -11.10
CA LEU A 60 10.62 -10.22 -10.91
C LEU A 60 10.49 -11.08 -12.18
N ASP A 61 10.02 -12.31 -12.05
CA ASP A 61 9.77 -13.24 -13.17
C ASP A 61 8.36 -13.09 -13.77
N GLY A 62 7.63 -12.04 -13.39
CA GLY A 62 6.26 -11.79 -13.82
C GLY A 62 6.05 -10.38 -14.37
N LYS A 63 4.79 -10.00 -14.45
CA LYS A 63 4.35 -8.66 -14.84
C LYS A 63 3.27 -8.19 -13.89
N VAL A 64 3.20 -6.89 -13.68
CA VAL A 64 2.15 -6.22 -12.89
C VAL A 64 1.59 -5.09 -13.73
N ALA A 65 0.30 -4.79 -13.59
CA ALA A 65 -0.27 -3.64 -14.28
C ALA A 65 0.45 -2.37 -13.84
N GLU A 66 0.82 -1.51 -14.78
CA GLU A 66 1.61 -0.32 -14.52
C GLU A 66 0.96 0.58 -13.45
N TYR A 67 -0.37 0.69 -13.49
CA TYR A 67 -1.16 1.43 -12.51
C TYR A 67 -0.89 1.00 -11.06
N PHE A 68 -0.91 -0.32 -10.77
CA PHE A 68 -0.68 -0.85 -9.42
C PHE A 68 0.76 -0.66 -9.00
N TYR A 69 1.70 -0.86 -9.93
CA TYR A 69 3.12 -0.66 -9.67
C TYR A 69 3.44 0.79 -9.29
N ASN A 70 2.93 1.75 -10.06
CA ASN A 70 3.16 3.17 -9.81
C ASN A 70 2.51 3.60 -8.49
N SER A 71 1.24 3.23 -8.26
CA SER A 71 0.54 3.55 -7.02
C SER A 71 1.25 3.00 -5.77
N PHE A 72 1.68 1.74 -5.81
CA PHE A 72 2.46 1.15 -4.73
C PHE A 72 3.80 1.87 -4.56
N SER A 73 4.52 2.10 -5.65
CA SER A 73 5.86 2.70 -5.64
C SER A 73 5.83 4.11 -5.06
N ASP A 74 4.82 4.91 -5.40
CA ASP A 74 4.69 6.27 -4.90
C ASP A 74 4.47 6.29 -3.38
N ILE A 75 3.53 5.49 -2.87
CA ILE A 75 3.29 5.38 -1.42
C ILE A 75 4.52 4.83 -0.69
N TRP A 76 5.10 3.77 -1.24
CA TRP A 76 6.26 3.11 -0.66
C TRP A 76 7.44 4.08 -0.54
N ASN A 77 7.75 4.82 -1.60
CA ASN A 77 8.89 5.73 -1.66
C ASN A 77 8.63 7.08 -0.99
N HIS A 78 7.39 7.45 -0.68
CA HIS A 78 7.07 8.72 -0.02
C HIS A 78 7.46 8.76 1.46
N GLY A 79 7.42 7.61 2.15
CA GLY A 79 7.73 7.54 3.58
C GLY A 79 7.50 6.15 4.20
N MET A 80 6.55 5.39 3.65
CA MET A 80 6.17 4.08 4.17
C MET A 80 7.36 3.09 4.24
N LYS A 81 8.26 3.13 3.27
CA LYS A 81 9.47 2.30 3.27
C LYS A 81 10.34 2.58 4.50
N ASP A 82 10.54 3.85 4.83
CA ASP A 82 11.39 4.25 5.95
C ASP A 82 10.72 3.90 7.28
N ASP A 83 9.41 4.06 7.38
CA ASP A 83 8.60 3.62 8.52
C ASP A 83 8.72 2.11 8.73
N PHE A 84 8.57 1.33 7.65
CA PHE A 84 8.70 -0.12 7.68
C PHE A 84 10.09 -0.56 8.16
N TYR A 85 11.16 -0.01 7.59
CA TYR A 85 12.52 -0.36 8.00
C TYR A 85 12.82 0.08 9.43
N THR A 86 12.29 1.23 9.87
CA THR A 86 12.42 1.67 11.26
C THR A 86 11.79 0.68 12.22
N LEU A 87 10.56 0.23 11.94
CA LEU A 87 9.90 -0.79 12.75
C LEU A 87 10.58 -2.15 12.67
N LYS A 88 11.05 -2.56 11.49
CA LYS A 88 11.73 -3.86 11.32
C LYS A 88 13.06 -3.91 12.06
N ASN A 89 13.80 -2.80 12.11
CA ASN A 89 15.01 -2.67 12.92
C ASN A 89 14.69 -2.67 14.43
N LYS A 90 13.59 -2.01 14.83
CA LYS A 90 13.15 -1.97 16.23
C LYS A 90 12.59 -3.31 16.73
N TYR A 91 11.92 -4.07 15.86
CA TYR A 91 11.23 -5.31 16.15
C TYR A 91 11.63 -6.43 15.16
N PRO A 92 12.90 -6.90 15.18
CA PRO A 92 13.41 -7.83 14.16
C PRO A 92 12.66 -9.16 14.12
N GLY A 93 12.16 -9.63 15.26
CA GLY A 93 11.39 -10.87 15.38
C GLY A 93 9.91 -10.77 14.99
N PHE A 94 9.41 -9.57 14.69
CA PHE A 94 8.00 -9.42 14.31
C PHE A 94 7.78 -9.91 12.88
N SER A 95 6.65 -10.59 12.69
CA SER A 95 6.15 -10.99 11.38
C SER A 95 5.55 -9.80 10.65
N VAL A 96 5.56 -9.81 9.32
CA VAL A 96 4.95 -8.75 8.50
C VAL A 96 3.56 -9.21 8.10
N PHE A 97 2.55 -8.40 8.42
CA PHE A 97 1.16 -8.62 8.04
C PHE A 97 0.75 -7.54 7.04
N ILE A 98 0.56 -7.94 5.78
CA ILE A 98 0.11 -7.04 4.71
C ILE A 98 -1.38 -7.22 4.55
N THR A 99 -2.11 -6.12 4.57
CA THR A 99 -3.56 -6.11 4.37
C THR A 99 -3.94 -4.92 3.48
N GLY A 100 -5.18 -4.91 3.04
CA GLY A 100 -5.72 -3.81 2.28
C GLY A 100 -7.23 -3.92 2.19
N HIS A 101 -7.86 -2.82 1.79
CA HIS A 101 -9.29 -2.80 1.53
C HIS A 101 -9.56 -2.47 0.06
N SER A 102 -10.47 -3.21 -0.57
CA SER A 102 -10.79 -3.08 -1.99
C SER A 102 -9.53 -3.25 -2.85
N LEU A 103 -9.18 -2.24 -3.65
CA LEU A 103 -7.96 -2.21 -4.44
C LEU A 103 -6.66 -2.30 -3.64
N GLY A 104 -6.63 -1.95 -2.35
CA GLY A 104 -5.39 -2.05 -1.56
C GLY A 104 -4.90 -3.50 -1.36
N VAL A 105 -5.66 -4.48 -1.84
CA VAL A 105 -5.28 -5.91 -1.86
C VAL A 105 -4.56 -6.30 -3.16
N LEU A 106 -4.66 -5.48 -4.22
CA LEU A 106 -4.07 -5.71 -5.55
C LEU A 106 -2.74 -4.95 -5.69
#